data_AF-A0A6I0EKW3-F1
#
_entry.id   AF-A0A6I0EKW3-F1
#
_cell.length_a   1.000
_cell.length_b   1.000
_cell.length_c   1.000
_cell.angle_alpha   90.00
_cell.angle_beta   90.00
_cell.angle_gamma   90.00
#
_symmetry.space_group_name_H-M   'P 1'
#
loop_
_entity.id
_entity.type
_entity.pdbx_description
1 polymer ?
#
loop_
_entity_poly.entity_id
_entity_poly.type
_entity_poly.pdbx_seq_one_letter_code
_entity_poly.pdbx_strand_id
1 'polypeptide(L)'
;METLSPSSVGIAAAITLAVLNTLCAVAVAIWPDGVVAFFNSFAHGLDLNPIKSTQPFNLIRFLCGLIGLALVGFIAGAIFAWIYNLVARE
;
A
#
# COMPACT_ATOMS: atom_id res chain seq x y z
N MET A 1 17.55 22.97 0.40
CA MET A 1 16.78 21.83 -0.14
C MET A 1 15.70 22.38 -1.06
N GLU A 2 15.46 21.78 -2.23
CA GLU A 2 14.35 22.19 -3.09
C GLU A 2 13.02 21.72 -2.49
N THR A 3 11.97 22.54 -2.56
CA THR A 3 10.65 22.20 -2.04
C THR A 3 9.94 21.16 -2.89
N LEU A 4 9.26 20.20 -2.27
CA LEU A 4 8.44 19.20 -2.95
C LEU A 4 7.02 19.71 -3.21
N SER A 5 6.46 19.39 -4.37
CA SER A 5 5.04 19.62 -4.67
C SER A 5 4.17 18.55 -3.98
N PRO A 6 3.28 18.91 -3.04
CA PRO A 6 2.47 17.92 -2.31
C PRO A 6 1.53 17.13 -3.21
N SER A 7 0.98 17.74 -4.26
CA SER A 7 0.11 17.07 -5.22
C SER A 7 0.89 16.06 -6.06
N SER A 8 2.09 16.42 -6.52
CA SER A 8 2.93 15.53 -7.32
C SER A 8 3.41 14.32 -6.51
N VAL A 9 3.87 14.54 -5.27
CA VAL A 9 4.28 13.45 -4.37
C VAL A 9 3.08 12.58 -3.98
N GLY A 10 1.94 13.19 -3.68
CA GLY A 10 0.70 12.46 -3.42
C GLY A 10 0.28 11.58 -4.60
N ILE A 11 0.23 12.11 -5.83
CA ILE A 11 -0.14 11.33 -7.02
C ILE A 11 0.84 10.18 -7.25
N ALA A 12 2.15 10.44 -7.13
CA ALA A 12 3.16 9.41 -7.27
C ALA A 12 2.96 8.28 -6.25
N ALA A 13 2.79 8.63 -4.96
CA ALA A 13 2.53 7.66 -3.90
C ALA A 13 1.22 6.88 -4.10
N ALA A 14 0.16 7.54 -4.56
CA ALA A 14 -1.11 6.89 -4.89
C ALA A 14 -0.94 5.83 -5.98
N ILE A 15 -0.23 6.17 -7.06
CA ILE A 15 0.06 5.26 -8.17
C ILE A 15 0.94 4.10 -7.68
N THR A 16 1.99 4.38 -6.89
CA THR A 16 2.85 3.35 -6.32
C THR A 16 2.04 2.35 -5.49
N LEU A 17 1.16 2.83 -4.60
CA LEU A 17 0.33 1.93 -3.79
C LEU A 17 -0.72 1.19 -4.62
N ALA A 18 -1.30 1.80 -5.65
CA ALA A 18 -2.22 1.11 -6.56
C ALA A 18 -1.52 -0.04 -7.32
N VAL A 19 -0.29 0.19 -7.78
CA VAL A 19 0.54 -0.83 -8.42
C VAL A 19 0.88 -1.95 -7.43
N LEU A 20 1.31 -1.61 -6.21
CA LEU A 20 1.59 -2.60 -5.17
C LEU A 20 0.35 -3.44 -4.82
N ASN A 21 -0.83 -2.82 -4.67
CA ASN A 21 -2.08 -3.55 -4.44
C ASN A 21 -2.36 -4.56 -5.56
N THR A 22 -2.14 -4.16 -6.81
CA THR A 22 -2.32 -5.04 -7.98
C THR A 22 -1.33 -6.20 -7.97
N LEU A 23 -0.05 -5.93 -7.73
CA LEU A 23 0.99 -6.96 -7.62
C LEU A 23 0.73 -7.92 -6.46
N CYS A 24 0.29 -7.42 -5.31
CA CYS A 24 -0.09 -8.24 -4.17
C CYS A 24 -1.26 -9.16 -4.50
N ALA A 25 -2.30 -8.66 -5.18
CA ALA A 25 -3.44 -9.48 -5.59
C ALA A 25 -3.03 -10.61 -6.55
N VAL A 26 -2.17 -10.30 -7.53
CA VAL A 26 -1.61 -11.31 -8.46
C VAL A 26 -0.75 -12.34 -7.71
N ALA A 27 0.11 -11.90 -6.79
CA ALA A 27 0.94 -12.80 -5.99
C ALA A 27 0.09 -13.76 -5.14
N VAL A 28 -0.97 -13.26 -4.51
CA VAL A 28 -1.92 -14.10 -3.73
C VAL A 28 -2.66 -15.09 -4.62
N ALA A 29 -3.01 -14.70 -5.85
CA ALA A 29 -3.68 -15.59 -6.80
C ALA A 29 -2.79 -16.76 -7.26
N ILE A 30 -1.47 -16.54 -7.36
CA ILE A 30 -0.51 -17.56 -7.80
C ILE A 30 -0.03 -18.42 -6.63
N TRP A 31 0.33 -17.80 -5.50
CA TRP A 31 0.95 -18.48 -4.37
C TRP A 31 0.52 -17.90 -3.01
N PRO A 32 -0.72 -18.20 -2.57
CA PRO A 32 -1.29 -17.58 -1.37
C PRO A 32 -0.52 -17.93 -0.09
N ASP A 33 0.00 -19.16 0.04
CA ASP A 33 0.78 -19.59 1.20
C ASP A 33 2.12 -18.86 1.30
N GLY A 34 2.82 -18.68 0.17
CA GLY A 34 4.08 -17.93 0.15
C GLY A 34 3.88 -16.47 0.52
N VAL A 35 2.78 -15.85 0.08
CA VAL A 35 2.44 -14.47 0.47
C VAL A 35 2.17 -14.38 1.97
N VAL A 36 1.37 -15.28 2.55
CA VAL A 36 1.13 -15.29 4.00
C VAL A 36 2.42 -15.49 4.80
N ALA A 37 3.30 -16.41 4.36
CA ALA A 37 4.60 -16.62 4.99
C ALA A 37 5.50 -15.38 4.90
N PHE A 38 5.50 -14.68 3.76
CA PHE A 38 6.23 -13.43 3.58
C PHE A 38 5.73 -12.36 4.56
N PHE A 39 4.42 -12.12 4.65
CA PHE A 39 3.87 -11.14 5.59
C PHE A 39 4.12 -11.53 7.06
N ASN A 40 4.04 -12.82 7.40
CA ASN A 40 4.40 -13.30 8.73
C ASN A 40 5.87 -13.00 9.10
N SER A 41 6.80 -12.95 8.13
CA SER A 41 8.23 -12.72 8.40
C SER A 41 8.56 -11.36 9.01
N PHE A 42 7.69 -10.36 8.82
CA PHE A 42 7.84 -9.02 9.42
C PHE A 42 6.68 -8.61 10.33
N ALA A 43 5.66 -9.46 10.49
CA ALA A 43 4.52 -9.22 11.37
C ALA A 43 4.82 -9.52 12.85
N HIS A 44 6.06 -9.31 13.30
CA HIS A 44 6.60 -9.54 14.66
C HIS A 44 5.58 -10.06 15.70
N GLY A 45 5.54 -11.39 15.90
CA GLY A 45 4.70 -12.02 16.92
C GLY A 45 3.25 -12.31 16.50
N LEU A 46 2.85 -11.97 15.27
CA LEU A 46 1.56 -12.36 14.69
C LEU A 46 1.70 -13.58 13.78
N ASP A 47 0.66 -14.42 13.79
CA ASP A 47 0.46 -15.46 12.78
C ASP A 47 -0.82 -15.16 11.99
N LEU A 48 -0.67 -14.91 10.69
CA LEU A 48 -1.75 -14.62 9.76
C LEU A 48 -2.41 -15.88 9.18
N ASN A 49 -1.85 -17.07 9.40
CA ASN A 49 -2.45 -18.33 8.92
C ASN A 49 -3.89 -18.55 9.39
N PRO A 50 -4.28 -18.28 10.66
CA PRO A 50 -5.64 -18.52 11.14
C PRO A 50 -6.72 -17.65 10.47
N ILE A 51 -6.33 -16.50 9.91
CA ILE A 51 -7.27 -15.54 9.28
C ILE A 51 -7.24 -15.60 7.75
N LYS A 52 -6.42 -16.47 7.16
CA LYS A 52 -6.37 -16.69 5.71
C LYS A 52 -7.72 -17.22 5.22
N SER A 53 -8.38 -16.46 4.35
CA SER A 53 -9.65 -16.88 3.75
C SER A 53 -9.43 -17.89 2.63
N THR A 54 -10.34 -18.85 2.50
CA THR A 54 -10.44 -19.78 1.35
C THR A 54 -11.41 -19.31 0.27
N GLN A 55 -12.03 -18.13 0.46
CA GLN A 55 -12.94 -17.56 -0.52
C GLN A 55 -12.19 -17.21 -1.81
N PRO A 56 -12.80 -17.45 -2.99
CA PRO A 56 -12.19 -17.09 -4.25
C PRO A 56 -12.03 -15.57 -4.38
N PHE A 57 -11.15 -15.16 -5.31
CA PHE A 57 -10.93 -13.76 -5.62
C PHE A 57 -12.25 -13.04 -5.95
N ASN A 58 -12.41 -11.83 -5.39
CA ASN A 58 -13.58 -10.98 -5.61
C ASN A 58 -13.12 -9.63 -6.17
N LEU A 59 -13.53 -9.35 -7.40
CA LEU A 59 -13.13 -8.14 -8.12
C LEU A 59 -13.60 -6.85 -7.42
N ILE A 60 -14.78 -6.86 -6.80
CA ILE A 60 -15.30 -5.69 -6.07
C ILE A 60 -14.41 -5.38 -4.87
N ARG A 61 -14.04 -6.41 -4.09
CA ARG A 61 -13.13 -6.24 -2.94
C ARG A 61 -11.76 -5.71 -3.38
N PHE A 62 -11.25 -6.22 -4.50
CA PHE A 62 -10.00 -5.73 -5.08
C PHE A 62 -10.09 -4.25 -5.48
N LEU A 63 -11.14 -3.82 -6.18
CA LEU A 63 -11.32 -2.42 -6.57
C LEU A 63 -11.49 -1.49 -5.38
N CYS A 64 -12.24 -1.93 -4.36
CA CYS A 64 -12.32 -1.21 -3.08
C CYS A 64 -10.93 -1.04 -2.44
N GLY A 65 -10.12 -2.11 -2.40
CA GLY A 65 -8.76 -2.08 -1.90
C GLY A 65 -7.85 -1.14 -2.72
N LEU A 66 -7.94 -1.19 -4.05
CA LEU A 66 -7.17 -0.36 -4.97
C LEU A 66 -7.46 1.13 -4.76
N ILE A 67 -8.74 1.50 -4.73
CA ILE A 67 -9.16 2.90 -4.50
C ILE A 67 -8.76 3.35 -3.11
N GLY A 68 -9.01 2.52 -2.09
CA GLY A 68 -8.64 2.81 -0.71
C GLY A 68 -7.14 3.05 -0.54
N LEU A 69 -6.30 2.16 -1.09
CA LEU A 69 -4.86 2.26 -0.97
C LEU A 69 -4.28 3.42 -1.79
N ALA A 70 -4.85 3.72 -2.96
CA ALA A 70 -4.48 4.90 -3.74
C ALA A 70 -4.79 6.21 -2.97
N LEU A 71 -5.96 6.30 -2.33
CA LEU A 71 -6.32 7.46 -1.50
C LEU A 71 -5.38 7.61 -0.30
N VAL A 72 -5.09 6.50 0.40
CA VAL A 72 -4.11 6.50 1.50
C VAL A 72 -2.75 6.95 1.02
N GLY A 73 -2.28 6.46 -0.14
CA GLY A 73 -1.02 6.86 -0.74
C GLY A 73 -0.97 8.34 -1.09
N PHE A 74 -2.05 8.87 -1.67
CA PHE A 74 -2.17 10.29 -1.97
C PHE A 74 -2.04 11.16 -0.72
N ILE A 75 -2.83 10.85 0.31
CA ILE A 75 -2.86 11.61 1.56
C ILE A 75 -1.51 11.51 2.26
N ALA A 76 -0.96 10.30 2.41
CA ALA A 76 0.33 10.08 3.05
C ALA A 76 1.46 10.80 2.30
N GLY A 77 1.49 10.75 0.96
CA GLY A 77 2.47 11.43 0.13
C GLY A 77 2.37 12.96 0.23
N ALA A 78 1.16 13.51 0.24
CA ALA A 78 0.94 14.95 0.43
C ALA A 78 1.39 15.42 1.82
N ILE A 79 1.07 14.67 2.87
CA ILE A 79 1.54 14.93 4.24
C ILE A 79 3.07 14.85 4.30
N PHE A 80 3.69 13.84 3.69
CA PHE A 80 5.14 13.69 3.64
C PHE A 80 5.81 14.92 3.00
N ALA A 81 5.32 15.35 1.83
CA ALA A 81 5.86 16.53 1.15
C ALA A 81 5.69 17.80 1.99
N TRP A 82 4.57 17.94 2.71
CA TRP A 82 4.35 19.05 3.63
C TRP A 82 5.35 19.05 4.79
N ILE A 83 5.55 17.91 5.46
CA ILE A 83 6.53 17.77 6.55
C ILE A 83 7.95 18.03 6.04
N TYR A 84 8.31 17.45 4.89
CA TYR A 84 9.62 17.68 4.27
C TYR A 84 9.86 19.17 4.02
N ASN A 85 8.86 19.88 3.48
CA ASN A 85 8.97 21.32 3.22
C ASN A 85 9.05 22.15 4.51
N LEU A 86 8.45 21.72 5.62
CA LEU A 86 8.61 22.38 6.91
C LEU A 86 10.05 22.25 7.41
N VAL A 87 10.57 21.02 7.47
CA VAL A 87 11.95 20.75 7.91
C VAL A 87 12.98 21.41 7.00
N ALA A 88 12.70 21.47 5.69
CA ALA A 88 13.60 22.06 4.71
C ALA A 88 13.65 23.60 4.71
N ARG A 89 12.71 24.26 5.41
CA ARG A 89 12.66 25.71 5.59
C ARG A 89 13.40 26.19 6.83
N GLU A 90 13.81 25.27 7.71
CA GLU A 90 14.66 25.52 8.88
C GLU A 90 16.14 25.43 8.49
#